data_AF-A0A126RS26-F1
#
_entry.id   AF-A0A126RS26-F1
#
_cell.length_a   1.000
_cell.length_b   1.000
_cell.length_c   1.000
_cell.angle_alpha   90.00
_cell.angle_beta   90.00
_cell.angle_gamma   90.00
#
_symmetry.space_group_name_H-M   'P 1'
#
loop_
_entity.id
_entity.type
_entity.pdbx_description
1 polymer ?
#
loop_
_entity_poly.entity_id
_entity_poly.type
_entity_poly.pdbx_seq_one_letter_code
_entity_poly.pdbx_strand_id
1 'polypeptide(L)'
;MKRTAIIAALLAGAAALASSRLPAADGQAIIMPGTGGTSLGEGQSALKTARRQSDEARDRSERLERQAAMARDEADQARRRAAAMAARIQQAEADIQAAQARIAIIARLQRAQAARLAAKQEPVVRLTAALQMMAQRPLALALVQPGSISDAIHMRAVLGQVLPVIRERTAGLRAELDRSHALRATAEQAADSLAQSQQDLKQRQAALQTLEAQKRLAAQDYRANADLESDRALALGERARDIVDLMDKLEEAGDLRDRLAALPGPLPRPARPDQARAPAPQRPRGLGAAPPYRLPVVGQLVTGMGEVSESGVRSRGLTIATRPEALAVAPTAGRIVFAGPYRGYGQIVIIDHGGGWTTLITGLLRLNAAVGDSVRQGDPIGNAGPGRPSITVELRRNGRPVDIVPLVGLG
;
A
#
# COMPACT_ATOMS: atom_id res chain seq x y z
N MET A 1 -49.75 -60.94 -80.88
CA MET A 1 -48.76 -60.30 -81.79
C MET A 1 -47.72 -59.58 -80.94
N LYS A 2 -46.49 -60.12 -80.88
CA LYS A 2 -45.18 -59.47 -81.22
C LYS A 2 -44.59 -58.59 -80.09
N ARG A 3 -43.60 -59.10 -79.33
CA ARG A 3 -42.13 -58.85 -79.47
C ARG A 3 -41.79 -57.37 -79.19
N THR A 4 -41.05 -56.89 -78.18
CA THR A 4 -39.72 -57.22 -77.60
C THR A 4 -39.56 -56.34 -76.33
N ALA A 5 -39.31 -56.84 -75.13
CA ALA A 5 -37.99 -57.09 -74.50
C ALA A 5 -36.96 -55.92 -74.58
N ILE A 6 -36.75 -55.29 -73.40
CA ILE A 6 -35.45 -54.94 -72.79
C ILE A 6 -34.42 -54.30 -73.73
N ILE A 7 -34.23 -52.97 -73.64
CA ILE A 7 -32.97 -52.20 -73.77
C ILE A 7 -33.35 -50.72 -73.53
N ALA A 8 -32.92 -50.13 -72.40
CA ALA A 8 -32.67 -48.69 -72.18
C ALA A 8 -32.63 -48.36 -70.67
N ALA A 9 -31.73 -49.00 -69.93
CA ALA A 9 -31.45 -48.61 -68.54
C ALA A 9 -30.01 -48.98 -68.19
N LEU A 10 -29.00 -48.36 -68.82
CA LEU A 10 -27.59 -48.52 -68.41
C LEU A 10 -26.57 -47.53 -68.99
N LEU A 11 -26.95 -46.32 -69.44
CA LEU A 11 -25.99 -45.43 -70.14
C LEU A 11 -26.11 -43.93 -69.82
N ALA A 12 -26.50 -43.57 -68.60
CA ALA A 12 -26.48 -42.17 -68.14
C ALA A 12 -26.02 -42.00 -66.68
N GLY A 13 -25.01 -42.76 -66.26
CA GLY A 13 -24.48 -42.74 -64.89
C GLY A 13 -22.98 -42.96 -64.83
N ALA A 14 -22.19 -42.26 -65.65
CA ALA A 14 -20.73 -42.38 -65.64
C ALA A 14 -20.02 -41.07 -66.06
N ALA A 15 -20.47 -39.93 -65.53
CA ALA A 15 -19.80 -38.63 -65.72
C ALA A 15 -19.79 -37.78 -64.44
N ALA A 16 -19.61 -38.42 -63.27
CA ALA A 16 -19.56 -37.70 -61.99
C ALA A 16 -18.62 -38.36 -60.95
N LEU A 17 -17.44 -38.84 -61.33
CA LEU A 17 -16.47 -39.38 -60.38
C LEU A 17 -15.02 -39.16 -60.87
N ALA A 18 -14.54 -37.91 -60.90
CA ALA A 18 -13.10 -37.65 -61.02
C ALA A 18 -12.70 -36.20 -60.66
N SER A 19 -13.20 -35.69 -59.54
CA SER A 19 -12.57 -34.54 -58.86
C SER A 19 -13.04 -34.42 -57.41
N SER A 20 -13.21 -35.55 -56.73
CA SER A 20 -13.04 -35.53 -55.27
C SER A 20 -11.54 -35.45 -55.01
N ARG A 21 -11.04 -34.21 -54.91
CA ARG A 21 -9.92 -33.96 -54.01
C ARG A 21 -10.32 -34.62 -52.70
N LEU A 22 -9.59 -35.65 -52.28
CA LEU A 22 -9.58 -36.08 -50.89
C LEU A 22 -9.55 -34.80 -50.06
N PRO A 23 -10.45 -34.60 -49.08
CA PRO A 23 -10.42 -33.40 -48.27
C PRO A 23 -9.02 -33.32 -47.66
N ALA A 24 -8.21 -32.45 -48.24
CA ALA A 24 -6.85 -32.21 -47.83
C ALA A 24 -6.97 -31.50 -46.50
N ALA A 25 -7.04 -32.26 -45.41
CA ALA A 25 -6.85 -31.79 -44.05
C ALA A 25 -7.41 -30.37 -43.81
N ASP A 26 -8.67 -30.11 -44.17
CA ASP A 26 -9.43 -28.98 -43.63
C ASP A 26 -9.82 -29.35 -42.20
N GLY A 27 -8.80 -29.51 -41.36
CA GLY A 27 -8.94 -29.62 -39.93
C GLY A 27 -8.40 -28.32 -39.39
N GLN A 28 -9.30 -27.40 -39.07
CA GLN A 28 -9.08 -26.20 -38.25
C GLN A 28 -7.89 -26.40 -37.31
N ALA A 29 -6.68 -26.07 -37.78
CA ALA A 29 -5.58 -25.89 -36.86
C ALA A 29 -6.05 -24.73 -35.98
N ILE A 30 -5.95 -24.89 -34.67
CA ILE A 30 -6.11 -23.76 -33.76
C ILE A 30 -4.94 -22.82 -34.09
N ILE A 31 -5.14 -21.94 -35.07
CA ILE A 31 -4.17 -20.94 -35.49
C ILE A 31 -4.27 -19.84 -34.44
N MET A 32 -3.49 -19.98 -33.38
CA MET A 32 -3.28 -18.88 -32.44
C MET A 32 -2.46 -17.80 -33.16
N PRO A 33 -2.99 -16.57 -33.29
CA PRO A 33 -2.25 -15.47 -33.89
C PRO A 33 -0.96 -15.23 -33.10
N GLY A 34 0.18 -15.08 -33.80
CA GLY A 34 1.49 -14.76 -33.19
C GLY A 34 2.45 -15.93 -32.95
N THR A 35 2.08 -17.18 -33.23
CA THR A 35 2.94 -18.38 -33.00
C THR A 35 3.68 -18.88 -34.25
N GLY A 36 3.73 -18.06 -35.31
CA GLY A 36 4.27 -18.45 -36.62
C GLY A 36 5.80 -18.61 -36.70
N GLY A 37 6.55 -18.00 -35.77
CA GLY A 37 8.00 -17.91 -35.85
C GLY A 37 8.82 -18.64 -34.77
N THR A 38 8.20 -19.08 -33.68
CA THR A 38 8.95 -19.59 -32.52
C THR A 38 9.47 -21.02 -32.73
N SER A 39 10.76 -21.24 -32.47
CA SER A 39 11.38 -22.57 -32.54
C SER A 39 10.88 -23.48 -31.41
N LEU A 40 11.01 -24.81 -31.56
CA LEU A 40 10.62 -25.75 -30.49
C LEU A 40 11.42 -25.47 -29.21
N GLY A 41 12.70 -25.11 -29.35
CA GLY A 41 13.57 -24.73 -28.23
C GLY A 41 13.11 -23.44 -27.54
N GLU A 42 12.70 -22.43 -28.30
CA GLU A 42 12.11 -21.21 -27.73
C GLU A 42 10.81 -21.50 -26.97
N GLY A 43 9.93 -22.35 -27.51
CA GLY A 43 8.70 -22.75 -26.83
C GLY A 43 8.96 -23.49 -25.51
N GLN A 44 9.95 -24.40 -25.48
CA GLN A 44 10.37 -25.10 -24.27
C GLN A 44 11.00 -24.16 -23.24
N SER A 45 11.81 -23.19 -23.70
CA SER A 45 12.40 -22.17 -22.83
C SER A 45 11.31 -21.29 -22.21
N ALA A 46 10.37 -20.80 -23.01
CA ALA A 46 9.23 -19.99 -22.56
C ALA A 46 8.36 -20.75 -21.54
N LEU A 47 8.09 -22.04 -21.78
CA LEU A 47 7.39 -22.90 -20.83
C LEU A 47 8.14 -23.03 -19.50
N LYS A 48 9.47 -23.22 -19.56
CA LYS A 48 10.31 -23.34 -18.36
C LYS A 48 10.35 -22.03 -17.57
N THR A 49 10.46 -20.88 -18.24
CA THR A 49 10.46 -19.57 -17.59
C THR A 49 9.12 -19.27 -16.94
N ALA A 50 8.01 -19.51 -17.63
CA ALA A 50 6.68 -19.30 -17.10
C ALA A 50 6.39 -20.18 -15.87
N ARG A 51 6.79 -21.47 -15.91
CA ARG A 51 6.69 -22.36 -14.75
C ARG A 51 7.48 -21.85 -13.54
N ARG A 52 8.73 -21.43 -13.75
CA ARG A 52 9.55 -20.86 -12.67
C ARG A 52 8.90 -19.61 -12.08
N GLN A 53 8.36 -18.72 -12.91
CA GLN A 53 7.64 -17.53 -12.44
C GLN A 53 6.38 -17.88 -11.64
N SER A 54 5.65 -18.93 -12.05
CA SER A 54 4.49 -19.44 -11.30
C SER A 54 4.91 -19.97 -9.94
N ASP A 55 5.94 -20.81 -9.87
CA ASP A 55 6.47 -21.36 -8.62
C ASP A 55 6.93 -20.25 -7.67
N GLU A 56 7.68 -19.26 -8.16
CA GLU A 56 8.11 -18.11 -7.37
C GLU A 56 6.93 -17.26 -6.87
N ALA A 57 5.89 -17.06 -7.70
CA ALA A 57 4.69 -16.32 -7.32
C ALA A 57 3.86 -17.08 -6.27
N ARG A 58 3.78 -18.41 -6.39
CA ARG A 58 3.17 -19.29 -5.40
C ARG A 58 3.86 -19.20 -4.05
N ASP A 59 5.18 -19.35 -4.01
CA ASP A 59 5.97 -19.24 -2.78
C ASP A 59 5.81 -17.88 -2.11
N ARG A 60 5.79 -16.80 -2.92
CA ARG A 60 5.50 -15.45 -2.42
C ARG A 60 4.10 -15.37 -1.80
N SER A 61 3.09 -15.91 -2.47
CA SER A 61 1.71 -15.92 -1.96
C SER A 61 1.60 -16.65 -0.63
N GLU A 62 2.08 -17.89 -0.55
CA GLU A 62 2.02 -18.70 0.67
C GLU A 62 2.75 -18.03 1.85
N ARG A 63 3.90 -17.41 1.58
CA ARG A 63 4.62 -16.63 2.60
C ARG A 63 3.80 -15.42 3.08
N LEU A 64 3.18 -14.67 2.17
CA LEU A 64 2.35 -13.52 2.52
C LEU A 64 1.11 -13.93 3.30
N GLU A 65 0.51 -15.08 3.00
CA GLU A 65 -0.61 -15.63 3.78
C GLU A 65 -0.21 -16.04 5.18
N ARG A 66 0.91 -16.75 5.34
CA ARG A 66 1.44 -17.09 6.67
C ARG A 66 1.70 -15.82 7.49
N GLN A 67 2.30 -14.80 6.88
CA GLN A 67 2.51 -13.52 7.54
C GLN A 67 1.21 -12.80 7.88
N ALA A 68 0.18 -12.89 7.03
CA ALA A 68 -1.13 -12.33 7.30
C ALA A 68 -1.84 -13.05 8.47
N ALA A 69 -1.66 -14.37 8.60
CA ALA A 69 -2.20 -15.14 9.70
C ALA A 69 -1.52 -14.81 11.05
N MET A 70 -0.25 -14.43 11.02
CA MET A 70 0.53 -14.05 12.22
C MET A 70 0.37 -12.56 12.61
N ALA A 71 -0.17 -11.72 11.72
CA ALA A 71 -0.35 -10.30 12.00
C ALA A 71 -1.42 -10.09 13.08
N ARG A 72 -1.12 -9.23 14.07
CA ARG A 72 -2.04 -8.89 15.19
C ARG A 72 -2.98 -7.74 14.86
N ASP A 73 -2.51 -6.81 14.06
CA ASP A 73 -3.29 -5.65 13.63
C ASP A 73 -4.13 -6.01 12.39
N GLU A 74 -5.40 -5.59 12.39
CA GLU A 74 -6.35 -5.89 11.34
C GLU A 74 -5.96 -5.20 10.02
N ALA A 75 -5.42 -3.97 10.09
CA ALA A 75 -4.99 -3.24 8.90
C ALA A 75 -3.75 -3.90 8.25
N ASP A 76 -2.78 -4.33 9.06
CA ASP A 76 -1.64 -5.12 8.58
C ASP A 76 -2.04 -6.49 8.03
N GLN A 77 -2.97 -7.19 8.68
CA GLN A 77 -3.51 -8.46 8.18
C GLN A 77 -4.19 -8.26 6.82
N ALA A 78 -5.05 -7.25 6.68
CA ALA A 78 -5.73 -6.92 5.43
C ALA A 78 -4.77 -6.46 4.32
N ARG A 79 -3.66 -5.80 4.66
CA ARG A 79 -2.60 -5.44 3.71
C ARG A 79 -1.87 -6.67 3.19
N ARG A 80 -1.48 -7.59 4.07
CA ARG A 80 -0.78 -8.83 3.69
C ARG A 80 -1.67 -9.80 2.90
N ARG A 81 -2.96 -9.91 3.25
CA ARG A 81 -3.93 -10.69 2.46
C ARG A 81 -4.11 -10.14 1.05
N ALA A 82 -4.19 -8.83 0.89
CA ALA A 82 -4.25 -8.20 -0.45
C ALA A 82 -2.98 -8.49 -1.27
N ALA A 83 -1.80 -8.37 -0.66
CA ALA A 83 -0.54 -8.73 -1.30
C ALA A 83 -0.46 -10.22 -1.68
N ALA A 84 -0.97 -11.12 -0.82
CA ALA A 84 -1.04 -12.55 -1.11
C ALA A 84 -1.95 -12.85 -2.31
N MET A 85 -3.10 -12.18 -2.40
CA MET A 85 -4.03 -12.27 -3.53
C MET A 85 -3.39 -11.76 -4.83
N ALA A 86 -2.68 -10.63 -4.79
CA ALA A 86 -1.92 -10.13 -5.94
C ALA A 86 -0.86 -11.13 -6.41
N ALA A 87 -0.16 -11.79 -5.47
CA ALA A 87 0.79 -12.86 -5.81
C ALA A 87 0.10 -14.08 -6.44
N ARG A 88 -1.11 -14.46 -6.01
CA ARG A 88 -1.91 -15.52 -6.67
C ARG A 88 -2.37 -15.16 -8.08
N ILE A 89 -2.64 -13.88 -8.33
CA ILE A 89 -2.98 -13.37 -9.67
C ILE A 89 -1.74 -13.51 -10.57
N GLN A 90 -0.56 -13.09 -10.11
CA GLN A 90 0.69 -13.28 -10.85
C GLN A 90 0.99 -14.77 -11.12
N GLN A 91 0.74 -15.64 -10.15
CA GLN A 91 0.85 -17.08 -10.33
C GLN A 91 -0.07 -17.57 -11.46
N ALA A 92 -1.35 -17.20 -11.43
CA ALA A 92 -2.31 -17.59 -12.45
C ALA A 92 -1.97 -17.05 -13.84
N GLU A 93 -1.45 -15.81 -13.93
CA GLU A 93 -0.95 -15.24 -15.17
C GLU A 93 0.24 -16.03 -15.73
N ALA A 94 1.19 -16.43 -14.88
CA ALA A 94 2.32 -17.26 -15.26
C ALA A 94 1.89 -18.68 -15.68
N ASP A 95 0.90 -19.26 -15.00
CA ASP A 95 0.30 -20.55 -15.38
C ASP A 95 -0.39 -20.47 -16.75
N ILE A 96 -1.09 -19.37 -17.03
CA ILE A 96 -1.70 -19.09 -18.34
C ILE A 96 -0.62 -18.98 -19.43
N GLN A 97 0.48 -18.27 -19.16
CA GLN A 97 1.61 -18.20 -20.10
C GLN A 97 2.23 -19.57 -20.34
N ALA A 98 2.37 -20.39 -19.30
CA ALA A 98 2.85 -21.76 -19.43
C ALA A 98 1.88 -22.63 -20.26
N ALA A 99 0.58 -22.49 -20.05
CA ALA A 99 -0.45 -23.18 -20.83
C ALA A 99 -0.42 -22.76 -22.31
N GLN A 100 -0.29 -21.47 -22.59
CA GLN A 100 -0.15 -20.94 -23.95
C GLN A 100 1.11 -21.46 -24.64
N ALA A 101 2.26 -21.49 -23.94
CA ALA A 101 3.49 -22.06 -24.47
C ALA A 101 3.36 -23.56 -24.78
N ARG A 102 2.67 -24.32 -23.90
CA ARG A 102 2.37 -25.74 -24.12
C ARG A 102 1.47 -25.95 -25.34
N ILE A 103 0.43 -25.14 -25.50
CA ILE A 103 -0.46 -25.19 -26.68
C ILE A 103 0.34 -24.88 -27.95
N ALA A 104 1.23 -23.89 -27.93
CA ALA A 104 2.08 -23.57 -29.08
C ALA A 104 3.00 -24.74 -29.47
N ILE A 105 3.59 -25.43 -28.48
CA ILE A 105 4.38 -26.65 -28.71
C ILE A 105 3.51 -27.75 -29.35
N ILE A 106 2.32 -28.01 -28.81
CA ILE A 106 1.38 -29.02 -29.32
C ILE A 106 0.99 -28.69 -30.77
N ALA A 107 0.64 -27.44 -31.07
CA ALA A 107 0.27 -27.00 -32.41
C ALA A 107 1.41 -27.19 -33.42
N ARG A 108 2.68 -27.01 -32.99
CA ARG A 108 3.85 -27.28 -33.83
C ARG A 108 4.05 -28.78 -34.08
N LEU A 109 3.89 -29.61 -33.04
CA LEU A 109 3.94 -31.07 -33.17
C LEU A 109 2.85 -31.58 -34.12
N GLN A 110 1.63 -31.03 -34.04
CA GLN A 110 0.54 -31.34 -34.96
C GLN A 110 0.88 -31.00 -36.40
N ARG A 111 1.41 -29.79 -36.66
CA ARG A 111 1.86 -29.38 -38.01
C ARG A 111 2.96 -30.32 -38.56
N ALA A 112 3.95 -30.66 -37.72
CA ALA A 112 5.00 -31.59 -38.12
C ALA A 112 4.46 -33.01 -38.40
N GLN A 113 3.48 -33.47 -37.62
CA GLN A 113 2.84 -34.76 -37.81
C GLN A 113 1.96 -34.80 -39.06
N ALA A 114 1.19 -33.74 -39.32
CA ALA A 114 0.39 -33.59 -40.54
C ALA A 114 1.27 -33.60 -41.80
N ALA A 115 2.41 -32.90 -41.78
CA ALA A 115 3.37 -32.91 -42.89
C ALA A 115 3.97 -34.31 -43.14
N ARG A 116 4.32 -35.04 -42.08
CA ARG A 116 4.80 -36.44 -42.19
C ARG A 116 3.73 -37.36 -42.76
N LEU A 117 2.49 -37.22 -42.31
CA LEU A 117 1.36 -38.02 -42.77
C LEU A 117 1.09 -37.77 -44.26
N ALA A 118 1.08 -36.51 -44.69
CA ALA A 118 0.92 -36.13 -46.09
C ALA A 118 2.01 -36.75 -46.99
N ALA A 119 3.28 -36.68 -46.56
CA ALA A 119 4.40 -37.27 -47.29
C ALA A 119 4.29 -38.81 -47.41
N LYS A 120 3.71 -39.49 -46.39
CA LYS A 120 3.52 -40.95 -46.41
C LYS A 120 2.27 -41.40 -47.15
N GLN A 121 1.24 -40.56 -47.25
CA GLN A 121 -0.01 -40.87 -47.95
C GLN A 121 0.13 -40.75 -49.47
N GLU A 122 1.01 -39.89 -49.98
CA GLU A 122 1.18 -39.66 -51.41
C GLU A 122 1.47 -40.96 -52.23
N PRO A 123 2.39 -41.86 -51.82
CA PRO A 123 2.62 -43.12 -52.52
C PRO A 123 1.43 -44.10 -52.41
N VAL A 124 0.71 -44.09 -51.28
CA VAL A 124 -0.43 -44.97 -51.03
C VAL A 124 -1.60 -44.58 -51.93
N VAL A 125 -1.90 -43.28 -52.04
CA VAL A 125 -2.94 -42.75 -52.93
C VAL A 125 -2.63 -43.10 -54.39
N ARG A 126 -1.37 -42.97 -54.81
CA ARG A 126 -0.92 -43.38 -56.15
C ARG A 126 -1.08 -44.89 -56.38
N LEU A 127 -0.72 -45.72 -55.40
CA LEU A 127 -0.86 -47.17 -55.48
C LEU A 127 -2.33 -47.59 -55.55
N THR A 128 -3.20 -47.02 -54.72
CA THR A 128 -4.64 -47.31 -54.76
C THR A 128 -5.26 -46.88 -56.08
N ALA A 129 -4.86 -45.74 -56.63
CA ALA A 129 -5.31 -45.28 -57.95
C ALA A 129 -4.85 -46.23 -59.07
N ALA A 130 -3.60 -46.70 -59.03
CA ALA A 130 -3.07 -47.67 -60.00
C ALA A 130 -3.78 -49.03 -59.90
N LEU A 131 -4.00 -49.55 -58.69
CA LEU A 131 -4.76 -50.79 -58.46
C LEU A 131 -6.21 -50.66 -58.92
N GLN A 132 -6.84 -49.51 -58.69
CA GLN A 132 -8.21 -49.25 -59.13
C GLN A 132 -8.32 -49.14 -60.66
N MET A 133 -7.36 -48.47 -61.32
CA MET A 133 -7.27 -48.48 -62.80
C MET A 133 -7.05 -49.89 -63.37
N MET A 134 -6.26 -50.71 -62.69
CA MET A 134 -6.01 -52.10 -63.10
C MET A 134 -7.24 -52.98 -62.92
N ALA A 135 -7.95 -52.84 -61.79
CA ALA A 135 -9.18 -53.57 -61.50
C ALA A 135 -10.35 -53.19 -62.43
N GLN A 136 -10.33 -51.97 -63.00
CA GLN A 136 -11.30 -51.52 -63.98
C GLN A 136 -11.03 -52.02 -65.41
N ARG A 137 -9.89 -52.68 -65.68
CA ARG A 137 -9.67 -53.36 -66.96
C ARG A 137 -10.50 -54.65 -66.99
N PRO A 138 -11.35 -54.88 -68.01
CA PRO A 138 -12.22 -56.04 -68.04
C PRO A 138 -11.39 -57.33 -68.10
N LEU A 139 -11.52 -58.16 -67.05
CA LEU A 139 -10.90 -59.49 -66.93
C LEU A 139 -11.18 -60.39 -68.15
N ALA A 140 -12.22 -60.09 -68.91
CA ALA A 140 -12.55 -60.76 -70.17
C ALA A 140 -11.41 -60.69 -71.22
N LEU A 141 -10.54 -59.67 -71.19
CA LEU A 141 -9.40 -59.55 -72.11
C LEU A 141 -8.20 -60.44 -71.74
N ALA A 142 -8.13 -60.96 -70.50
CA ALA A 142 -7.02 -61.81 -70.04
C ALA A 142 -7.18 -63.28 -70.44
N LEU A 143 -8.39 -63.72 -70.80
CA LEU A 143 -8.70 -65.10 -71.19
C LEU A 143 -8.38 -65.42 -72.66
N VAL A 144 -8.06 -64.41 -73.46
CA VAL A 144 -7.86 -64.54 -74.92
C VAL A 144 -6.38 -64.57 -75.32
N GLN A 145 -5.43 -64.34 -74.39
CA GLN A 145 -3.99 -64.34 -74.68
C GLN A 145 -3.24 -65.60 -74.21
N PRO A 146 -2.32 -66.15 -75.03
CA PRO A 146 -1.42 -67.23 -74.62
C PRO A 146 -0.37 -66.71 -73.63
N GLY A 147 -0.38 -67.23 -72.39
CA GLY A 147 0.49 -66.78 -71.29
C GLY A 147 -0.18 -66.77 -69.90
N SER A 148 -1.51 -66.89 -69.87
CA SER A 148 -2.38 -66.64 -68.71
C SER A 148 -2.07 -67.38 -67.40
N ILE A 149 -1.50 -68.59 -67.45
CA ILE A 149 -1.16 -69.37 -66.24
C ILE A 149 0.18 -68.90 -65.64
N SER A 150 1.20 -68.65 -66.47
CA SER A 150 2.50 -68.16 -66.00
C SER A 150 2.38 -66.75 -65.41
N ASP A 151 1.54 -65.92 -66.03
CA ASP A 151 1.22 -64.57 -65.55
C ASP A 151 0.47 -64.59 -64.21
N ALA A 152 -0.47 -65.53 -64.03
CA ALA A 152 -1.17 -65.69 -62.75
C ALA A 152 -0.22 -66.16 -61.62
N ILE A 153 0.74 -67.04 -61.92
CA ILE A 153 1.75 -67.48 -60.96
C ILE A 153 2.71 -66.33 -60.62
N HIS A 154 3.16 -65.55 -61.60
CA HIS A 154 3.99 -64.36 -61.38
C HIS A 154 3.25 -63.30 -60.56
N MET A 155 1.99 -63.00 -60.89
CA MET A 155 1.17 -62.06 -60.12
C MET A 155 0.96 -62.54 -58.68
N ARG A 156 0.70 -63.84 -58.46
CA ARG A 156 0.59 -64.41 -57.11
C ARG A 156 1.91 -64.32 -56.34
N ALA A 157 3.04 -64.56 -56.98
CA ALA A 157 4.37 -64.42 -56.36
C ALA A 157 4.66 -62.95 -55.98
N VAL A 158 4.37 -62.01 -56.87
CA VAL A 158 4.51 -60.57 -56.63
C VAL A 158 3.58 -60.11 -55.50
N LEU A 159 2.29 -60.49 -55.54
CA LEU A 159 1.33 -60.18 -54.47
C LEU A 159 1.75 -60.81 -53.13
N GLY A 160 2.30 -62.03 -53.16
CA GLY A 160 2.83 -62.72 -51.97
C GLY A 160 3.98 -61.97 -51.30
N GLN A 161 4.84 -61.30 -52.08
CA GLN A 161 5.94 -60.48 -51.56
C GLN A 161 5.51 -59.06 -51.16
N VAL A 162 4.54 -58.47 -51.86
CA VAL A 162 4.10 -57.08 -51.62
C VAL A 162 3.10 -56.99 -50.46
N LEU A 163 2.26 -58.01 -50.24
CA LEU A 163 1.20 -57.98 -49.22
C LEU A 163 1.73 -57.77 -47.78
N PRO A 164 2.83 -58.42 -47.34
CA PRO A 164 3.43 -58.12 -46.04
C PRO A 164 3.86 -56.66 -45.89
N VAL A 165 4.49 -56.09 -46.93
CA VAL A 165 4.94 -54.69 -46.94
C VAL A 165 3.76 -53.72 -46.88
N ILE A 166 2.66 -54.01 -47.58
CA ILE A 166 1.42 -53.23 -47.48
C ILE A 166 0.83 -53.31 -46.07
N ARG A 167 0.77 -54.50 -45.47
CA ARG A 167 0.25 -54.68 -44.10
C ARG A 167 1.06 -53.89 -43.08
N GLU A 168 2.38 -53.96 -43.16
CA GLU A 168 3.29 -53.22 -42.27
C GLU A 168 3.13 -51.69 -42.44
N ARG A 169 3.12 -51.20 -43.68
CA ARG A 169 2.90 -49.77 -43.97
C ARG A 169 1.53 -49.28 -43.48
N THR A 170 0.48 -50.09 -43.67
CA THR A 170 -0.89 -49.75 -43.24
C THR A 170 -1.00 -49.73 -41.72
N ALA A 171 -0.35 -50.67 -41.02
CA ALA A 171 -0.26 -50.65 -39.56
C ALA A 171 0.47 -49.40 -39.05
N GLY A 172 1.59 -49.03 -39.69
CA GLY A 172 2.32 -47.80 -39.38
C GLY A 172 1.50 -46.52 -39.60
N LEU A 173 0.72 -46.46 -40.68
CA LEU A 173 -0.16 -45.33 -40.98
C LEU A 173 -1.30 -45.21 -39.96
N ARG A 174 -1.92 -46.33 -39.57
CA ARG A 174 -2.94 -46.36 -38.52
C ARG A 174 -2.39 -45.84 -37.19
N ALA A 175 -1.20 -46.30 -36.79
CA ALA A 175 -0.53 -45.81 -35.58
C ALA A 175 -0.16 -44.31 -35.63
N GLU A 176 0.07 -43.73 -36.82
CA GLU A 176 0.27 -42.28 -36.98
C GLU A 176 -1.02 -41.48 -36.91
N LEU A 177 -2.12 -42.00 -37.46
CA LEU A 177 -3.46 -41.43 -37.34
C LEU A 177 -3.92 -41.42 -35.88
N ASP A 178 -3.76 -42.54 -35.16
CA ASP A 178 -4.11 -42.65 -33.75
C ASP A 178 -3.34 -41.61 -32.90
N ARG A 179 -2.03 -41.45 -33.18
CA ARG A 179 -1.22 -40.40 -32.54
C ARG A 179 -1.72 -39.00 -32.87
N SER A 180 -2.18 -38.75 -34.10
CA SER A 180 -2.72 -37.45 -34.52
C SER A 180 -4.04 -37.14 -33.81
N HIS A 181 -4.93 -38.13 -33.67
CA HIS A 181 -6.16 -37.99 -32.91
C HIS A 181 -5.88 -37.73 -31.42
N ALA A 182 -4.95 -38.47 -30.81
CA ALA A 182 -4.55 -38.25 -29.43
C ALA A 182 -3.96 -36.84 -29.21
N LEU A 183 -3.13 -36.36 -30.14
CA LEU A 183 -2.54 -35.02 -30.06
C LEU A 183 -3.59 -33.92 -30.25
N ARG A 184 -4.63 -34.17 -31.05
CA ARG A 184 -5.78 -33.27 -31.21
C ARG A 184 -6.60 -33.17 -29.94
N ALA A 185 -6.97 -34.30 -29.35
CA ALA A 185 -7.68 -34.35 -28.07
C ALA A 185 -6.90 -33.62 -26.96
N THR A 186 -5.57 -33.79 -26.94
CA THR A 186 -4.71 -33.08 -25.98
C THR A 186 -4.72 -31.57 -26.19
N ALA A 187 -4.81 -31.10 -27.44
CA ALA A 187 -4.87 -29.67 -27.76
C ALA A 187 -6.21 -29.05 -27.37
N GLU A 188 -7.31 -29.75 -27.65
CA GLU A 188 -8.67 -29.34 -27.25
C GLU A 188 -8.78 -29.24 -25.73
N GLN A 189 -8.35 -30.28 -25.00
CA GLN A 189 -8.33 -30.27 -23.54
C GLN A 189 -7.43 -29.15 -22.97
N ALA A 190 -6.30 -28.86 -23.62
CA ALA A 190 -5.43 -27.75 -23.22
C ALA A 190 -6.09 -26.39 -23.47
N ALA A 191 -6.79 -26.20 -24.58
CA ALA A 191 -7.52 -24.98 -24.90
C ALA A 191 -8.67 -24.73 -23.91
N ASP A 192 -9.43 -25.76 -23.55
CA ASP A 192 -10.50 -25.67 -22.55
C ASP A 192 -9.95 -25.29 -21.18
N SER A 193 -8.84 -25.93 -20.76
CA SER A 193 -8.18 -25.61 -19.49
C SER A 193 -7.64 -24.18 -19.44
N LEU A 194 -7.19 -23.65 -20.58
CA LEU A 194 -6.73 -22.26 -20.70
C LEU A 194 -7.91 -21.29 -20.59
N ALA A 195 -9.02 -21.57 -21.27
CA ALA A 195 -10.22 -20.75 -21.19
C ALA A 195 -10.77 -20.69 -19.75
N GLN A 196 -10.80 -21.82 -19.05
CA GLN A 196 -11.16 -21.88 -17.63
C GLN A 196 -10.20 -21.05 -16.77
N SER A 197 -8.89 -21.20 -16.98
CA SER A 197 -7.88 -20.44 -16.24
C SER A 197 -8.01 -18.92 -16.44
N GLN A 198 -8.34 -18.47 -17.65
CA GLN A 198 -8.60 -17.07 -17.96
C GLN A 198 -9.86 -16.53 -17.27
N GLN A 199 -10.92 -17.34 -17.21
CA GLN A 199 -12.13 -16.99 -16.48
C GLN A 199 -11.86 -16.88 -14.96
N ASP A 200 -11.14 -17.84 -14.39
CA ASP A 200 -10.76 -17.84 -12.98
C ASP A 200 -9.88 -16.63 -12.64
N LEU A 201 -8.93 -16.27 -13.51
CA LEU A 201 -8.10 -15.07 -13.36
C LEU A 201 -8.97 -13.80 -13.29
N LYS A 202 -9.95 -13.67 -14.20
CA LYS A 202 -10.87 -12.52 -14.22
C LYS A 202 -11.68 -12.42 -12.93
N GLN A 203 -12.16 -13.56 -12.41
CA GLN A 203 -12.87 -13.61 -11.13
C GLN A 203 -11.97 -13.19 -9.96
N ARG A 204 -10.72 -13.67 -9.92
CA ARG A 204 -9.75 -13.28 -8.89
C ARG A 204 -9.40 -11.79 -8.94
N GLN A 205 -9.23 -11.22 -10.13
CA GLN A 205 -9.01 -9.78 -10.31
C GLN A 205 -10.20 -8.96 -9.82
N ALA A 206 -11.43 -9.38 -10.13
CA ALA A 206 -12.63 -8.73 -9.62
C ALA A 206 -12.71 -8.81 -8.08
N ALA A 207 -12.41 -9.97 -7.49
CA ALA A 207 -12.40 -10.15 -6.04
C ALA A 207 -11.34 -9.27 -5.34
N LEU A 208 -10.16 -9.09 -5.95
CA LEU A 208 -9.15 -8.17 -5.43
C LEU A 208 -9.64 -6.72 -5.49
N GLN A 209 -10.24 -6.30 -6.60
CA GLN A 209 -10.79 -4.95 -6.73
C GLN A 209 -11.89 -4.66 -5.70
N THR A 210 -12.78 -5.61 -5.44
CA THR A 210 -13.82 -5.45 -4.40
C THR A 210 -13.21 -5.35 -3.01
N LEU A 211 -12.17 -6.14 -2.72
CA LEU A 211 -11.45 -6.08 -1.44
C LEU A 211 -10.75 -4.71 -1.26
N GLU A 212 -10.10 -4.21 -2.31
CA GLU A 212 -9.44 -2.90 -2.28
C GLU A 212 -10.44 -1.75 -2.13
N ALA A 213 -11.59 -1.83 -2.81
CA ALA A 213 -12.67 -0.85 -2.68
C ALA A 213 -13.24 -0.82 -1.25
N GLN A 214 -13.50 -2.00 -0.65
CA GLN A 214 -13.95 -2.11 0.73
C GLN A 214 -12.94 -1.50 1.70
N LYS A 215 -11.64 -1.77 1.52
CA LYS A 215 -10.58 -1.16 2.35
C LYS A 215 -10.53 0.36 2.23
N ARG A 216 -10.74 0.89 1.02
CA ARG A 216 -10.76 2.34 0.80
C ARG A 216 -11.94 3.00 1.51
N LEU A 217 -13.12 2.40 1.45
CA LEU A 217 -14.31 2.89 2.15
C LEU A 217 -14.11 2.84 3.67
N ALA A 218 -13.67 1.70 4.21
CA ALA A 218 -13.37 1.59 5.64
C ALA A 218 -12.34 2.63 6.11
N ALA A 219 -11.28 2.87 5.32
CA ALA A 219 -10.29 3.89 5.63
C ALA A 219 -10.87 5.32 5.58
N GLN A 220 -11.85 5.59 4.73
CA GLN A 220 -12.57 6.88 4.70
C GLN A 220 -13.45 7.03 5.94
N ASP A 221 -14.19 5.99 6.34
CA ASP A 221 -15.04 6.00 7.53
C ASP A 221 -14.21 6.21 8.80
N TYR A 222 -13.06 5.54 8.93
CA TYR A 222 -12.15 5.74 10.06
C TYR A 222 -11.61 7.17 10.13
N ARG A 223 -11.28 7.78 8.99
CA ARG A 223 -10.84 9.19 8.96
C ARG A 223 -11.97 10.13 9.35
N ALA A 224 -13.15 9.97 8.79
CA ALA A 224 -14.30 10.80 9.11
C ALA A 224 -14.65 10.73 10.62
N ASN A 225 -14.60 9.54 11.22
CA ASN A 225 -14.80 9.38 12.66
C ASN A 225 -13.67 10.03 13.47
N ALA A 226 -12.41 9.89 13.05
CA ALA A 226 -11.28 10.53 13.71
C ALA A 226 -11.37 12.06 13.67
N ASP A 227 -11.79 12.63 12.54
CA ASP A 227 -11.99 14.07 12.37
C ASP A 227 -13.10 14.57 13.31
N LEU A 228 -14.23 13.86 13.39
CA LEU A 228 -15.32 14.20 14.32
C LEU A 228 -14.89 14.15 15.79
N GLU A 229 -14.11 13.13 16.18
CA GLU A 229 -13.58 13.03 17.56
C GLU A 229 -12.54 14.12 17.85
N SER A 230 -11.72 14.48 16.85
CA SER A 230 -10.80 15.61 16.95
C SER A 230 -11.54 16.94 17.15
N ASP A 231 -12.59 17.20 16.37
CA ASP A 231 -13.43 18.39 16.50
C ASP A 231 -14.11 18.46 17.89
N ARG A 232 -14.59 17.32 18.40
CA ARG A 232 -15.14 17.23 19.76
C ARG A 232 -14.09 17.55 20.82
N ALA A 233 -12.88 17.00 20.67
CA ALA A 233 -11.78 17.28 21.59
C ALA A 233 -11.37 18.75 21.57
N LEU A 234 -11.32 19.38 20.39
CA LEU A 234 -11.07 20.82 20.26
C LEU A 234 -12.16 21.65 20.94
N ALA A 235 -13.44 21.36 20.69
CA ALA A 235 -14.55 22.06 21.33
C ALA A 235 -14.56 21.92 22.86
N LEU A 236 -14.21 20.74 23.39
CA LEU A 236 -14.03 20.54 24.83
C LEU A 236 -12.84 21.33 25.38
N GLY A 237 -11.74 21.40 24.62
CA GLY A 237 -10.57 22.19 24.96
C GLY A 237 -10.82 23.70 24.99
N GLU A 238 -11.66 24.22 24.09
CA GLU A 238 -12.13 25.60 24.12
C GLU A 238 -12.97 25.88 25.37
N ARG A 239 -13.97 25.03 25.67
CA ARG A 239 -14.79 25.19 26.88
C ARG A 239 -13.97 25.13 28.16
N ALA A 240 -12.98 24.26 28.22
CA ALA A 240 -12.09 24.18 29.37
C ALA A 240 -11.29 25.48 29.55
N ARG A 241 -10.84 26.10 28.46
CA ARG A 241 -10.20 27.43 28.48
C ARG A 241 -11.15 28.52 28.96
N ASP A 242 -12.39 28.55 28.47
CA ASP A 242 -13.41 29.50 28.92
C ASP A 242 -13.68 29.42 30.42
N ILE A 243 -13.70 28.20 30.98
CA ILE A 243 -13.88 27.98 32.42
C ILE A 243 -12.70 28.55 33.22
N VAL A 244 -11.46 28.30 32.77
CA VAL A 244 -10.25 28.84 33.41
C VAL A 244 -10.28 30.37 33.38
N ASP A 245 -10.56 30.98 32.23
CA ASP A 245 -10.66 32.43 32.09
C ASP A 245 -11.76 33.04 32.99
N LEU A 246 -12.86 32.32 33.23
CA LEU A 246 -13.90 32.74 34.16
C LEU A 246 -13.43 32.65 35.62
N MET A 247 -12.71 31.58 35.98
CA MET A 247 -12.15 31.41 37.32
C MET A 247 -11.16 32.52 37.65
N ASP A 248 -10.25 32.85 36.73
CA ASP A 248 -9.28 33.94 36.89
C ASP A 248 -9.99 35.29 37.15
N LYS A 249 -11.06 35.58 36.40
CA LYS A 249 -11.87 36.81 36.61
C LYS A 249 -12.57 36.83 37.96
N LEU A 250 -13.06 35.67 38.42
CA LEU A 250 -13.72 35.55 39.73
C LEU A 250 -12.71 35.76 40.87
N GLU A 251 -11.49 35.27 40.72
CA GLU A 251 -10.39 35.48 41.68
C GLU A 251 -9.99 36.96 41.74
N GLU A 252 -9.79 37.61 40.58
CA GLU A 252 -9.52 39.05 40.52
C GLU A 252 -10.63 39.90 41.16
N ALA A 253 -11.89 39.54 40.95
CA ALA A 253 -13.03 40.23 41.56
C ALA A 253 -13.08 40.03 43.09
N GLY A 254 -12.73 38.83 43.57
CA GLY A 254 -12.59 38.53 45.00
C GLY A 254 -11.51 39.39 45.65
N ASP A 255 -10.32 39.41 45.06
CA ASP A 255 -9.19 40.24 45.51
C ASP A 255 -9.54 41.73 45.57
N LEU A 256 -10.24 42.24 44.55
CA LEU A 256 -10.67 43.64 44.52
C LEU A 256 -11.66 43.94 45.64
N ARG A 257 -12.65 43.06 45.85
CA ARG A 257 -13.63 43.20 46.93
C ARG A 257 -12.94 43.25 48.29
N ASP A 258 -11.98 42.36 48.54
CA ASP A 258 -11.26 42.31 49.82
C ASP A 258 -10.43 43.59 50.04
N ARG A 259 -9.79 44.12 48.99
CA ARG A 259 -9.10 45.42 49.05
C ARG A 259 -10.05 46.58 49.35
N LEU A 260 -11.23 46.60 48.72
CA LEU A 260 -12.22 47.66 48.95
C LEU A 260 -12.81 47.58 50.36
N ALA A 261 -13.02 46.37 50.90
CA ALA A 261 -13.48 46.18 52.27
C ALA A 261 -12.43 46.61 53.31
N ALA A 262 -11.14 46.53 52.97
CA ALA A 262 -10.04 46.99 53.82
C ALA A 262 -9.83 48.51 53.83
N LEU A 263 -10.48 49.26 52.93
CA LEU A 263 -10.42 50.72 52.95
C LEU A 263 -11.20 51.28 54.17
N PRO A 264 -10.68 52.32 54.85
CA PRO A 264 -11.39 52.94 55.95
C PRO A 264 -12.71 53.52 55.46
N GLY A 265 -13.79 53.25 56.21
CA GLY A 265 -15.13 53.74 55.90
C GLY A 265 -15.21 55.28 55.83
N PRO A 266 -16.29 55.83 55.24
CA PRO A 266 -16.44 57.27 55.07
C PRO A 266 -16.32 57.98 56.41
N LEU A 267 -15.30 58.85 56.53
CA LEU A 267 -15.11 59.67 57.72
C LEU A 267 -16.33 60.61 57.85
N PRO A 268 -17.00 60.66 59.01
CA PRO A 268 -18.10 61.59 59.23
C PRO A 268 -17.62 63.03 59.01
N ARG A 269 -18.44 63.84 58.34
CA ARG A 269 -18.14 65.24 58.06
C ARG A 269 -17.95 65.99 59.40
N PRO A 270 -16.79 66.62 59.64
CA PRO A 270 -16.57 67.36 60.87
C PRO A 270 -17.54 68.54 60.98
N ALA A 271 -18.02 68.81 62.20
CA ALA A 271 -19.03 69.84 62.50
C ALA A 271 -18.55 71.28 62.30
N ARG A 272 -17.25 71.50 62.04
CA ARG A 272 -16.63 72.82 61.80
C ARG A 272 -15.70 72.75 60.57
N PRO A 273 -16.08 73.34 59.42
CA PRO A 273 -15.31 73.27 58.16
C PRO A 273 -13.90 73.89 58.23
N ASP A 274 -13.70 74.82 59.15
CA ASP A 274 -12.52 75.66 59.36
C ASP A 274 -11.36 74.96 60.07
N GLN A 275 -11.59 73.78 60.66
CA GLN A 275 -10.56 72.95 61.31
C GLN A 275 -10.25 71.64 60.57
N ALA A 276 -10.79 71.47 59.36
CA ALA A 276 -10.52 70.30 58.53
C ALA A 276 -9.07 70.33 58.03
N ARG A 277 -8.17 69.67 58.76
CA ARG A 277 -6.81 69.42 58.29
C ARG A 277 -6.81 68.11 57.51
N ALA A 278 -6.49 68.17 56.22
CA ALA A 278 -6.26 66.98 55.43
C ALA A 278 -5.20 66.11 56.12
N PRO A 279 -5.38 64.78 56.23
CA PRO A 279 -4.32 63.91 56.69
C PRO A 279 -3.09 64.17 55.82
N ALA A 280 -1.91 64.29 56.43
CA ALA A 280 -0.68 64.33 55.66
C ALA A 280 -0.68 63.13 54.71
N PRO A 281 -0.42 63.30 53.40
CA PRO A 281 -0.40 62.18 52.48
C PRO A 281 0.62 61.19 53.01
N GLN A 282 0.15 60.05 53.51
CA GLN A 282 0.99 58.90 53.74
C GLN A 282 1.48 58.50 52.35
N ARG A 283 2.67 58.99 51.98
CA ARG A 283 3.33 58.53 50.76
C ARG A 283 3.41 57.01 50.88
N PRO A 284 2.82 56.25 49.96
CA PRO A 284 3.08 54.83 49.88
C PRO A 284 4.60 54.65 49.84
N ARG A 285 5.16 53.82 50.73
CA ARG A 285 6.56 53.44 50.65
C ARG A 285 6.81 52.90 49.23
N GLY A 286 7.56 53.67 48.43
CA GLY A 286 8.14 53.23 47.16
C GLY A 286 7.18 52.82 46.05
N LEU A 287 6.27 53.70 45.61
CA LEU A 287 5.67 53.58 44.27
C LEU A 287 6.53 54.37 43.28
N GLY A 288 7.31 53.71 42.42
CA GLY A 288 7.84 54.40 41.23
C GLY A 288 8.94 53.71 40.43
N ALA A 289 9.92 53.07 41.07
CA ALA A 289 11.07 52.50 40.37
C ALA A 289 10.95 50.98 40.24
N ALA A 290 11.39 50.43 39.09
CA ALA A 290 11.61 49.00 38.97
C ALA A 290 12.71 48.58 39.97
N PRO A 291 12.57 47.40 40.63
CA PRO A 291 13.61 46.93 41.53
C PRO A 291 14.92 46.70 40.74
N PRO A 292 16.10 46.87 41.37
CA PRO A 292 17.35 46.49 40.73
C PRO A 292 17.26 45.01 40.35
N TYR A 293 17.50 44.70 39.07
CA TYR A 293 17.20 43.39 38.50
C TYR A 293 18.42 42.80 37.81
N ARG A 294 18.69 41.52 38.03
CA ARG A 294 19.75 40.76 37.34
C ARG A 294 19.14 39.53 36.69
N LEU A 295 19.77 39.01 35.64
CA LEU A 295 19.36 37.72 35.11
C LEU A 295 19.62 36.61 36.13
N PRO A 296 18.70 35.63 36.25
CA PRO A 296 18.85 34.52 37.19
C PRO A 296 19.97 33.57 36.79
N VAL A 297 20.37 33.57 35.52
CA VAL A 297 21.38 32.67 34.95
C VAL A 297 22.22 33.37 33.89
N VAL A 298 23.41 32.83 33.65
CA VAL A 298 24.31 33.25 32.56
C VAL A 298 24.18 32.27 31.40
N GLY A 299 23.98 32.79 30.19
CA GLY A 299 23.80 31.97 29.00
C GLY A 299 23.48 32.78 27.76
N GLN A 300 23.14 32.08 26.67
CA GLN A 300 22.74 32.69 25.41
C GLN A 300 21.23 32.91 25.39
N LEU A 301 20.78 34.12 25.05
CA LEU A 301 19.36 34.38 24.83
C LEU A 301 18.87 33.60 23.60
N VAL A 302 17.85 32.76 23.79
CA VAL A 302 17.23 31.93 22.74
C VAL A 302 15.92 32.53 22.27
N THR A 303 15.13 33.08 23.19
CA THR A 303 13.83 33.68 22.87
C THR A 303 13.66 34.96 23.66
N GLY A 304 13.35 36.06 22.97
CA GLY A 304 13.07 37.37 23.56
C GLY A 304 11.61 37.52 24.01
N MET A 305 11.33 38.57 24.78
CA MET A 305 9.95 38.94 25.10
C MET A 305 9.23 39.40 23.83
N GLY A 306 7.99 38.96 23.63
CA GLY A 306 7.15 39.34 22.49
C GLY A 306 7.45 38.59 21.18
N GLU A 307 8.52 37.78 21.15
CA GLU A 307 8.84 36.93 20.01
C GLU A 307 7.73 35.88 19.78
N VAL A 308 7.36 35.67 18.52
CA VAL A 308 6.28 34.74 18.14
C VAL A 308 6.90 33.39 17.80
N SER A 309 6.52 32.36 18.54
CA SER A 309 6.94 30.97 18.26
C SER A 309 6.33 30.43 16.95
N GLU A 310 6.88 29.34 16.41
CA GLU A 310 6.34 28.67 15.21
C GLU A 310 4.86 28.26 15.35
N SER A 311 4.36 28.09 16.58
CA SER A 311 2.96 27.82 16.91
C SER A 311 2.09 29.07 17.07
N GLY A 312 2.62 30.26 16.79
CA GLY A 312 1.90 31.54 16.86
C GLY A 312 1.77 32.16 18.26
N VAL A 313 2.32 31.52 19.30
CA VAL A 313 2.27 32.02 20.68
C VAL A 313 3.36 33.05 20.93
N ARG A 314 3.00 34.22 21.47
CA ARG A 314 3.94 35.27 21.88
C ARG A 314 4.60 34.93 23.22
N SER A 315 5.92 35.02 23.27
CA SER A 315 6.70 34.85 24.49
C SER A 315 6.39 35.96 25.51
N ARG A 316 6.14 35.57 26.76
CA ARG A 316 5.87 36.47 27.90
C ARG A 316 7.12 36.76 28.74
N GLY A 317 8.29 36.25 28.34
CA GLY A 317 9.54 36.39 29.10
C GLY A 317 10.77 36.15 28.23
N LEU A 318 11.92 35.95 28.89
CA LEU A 318 13.20 35.64 28.25
C LEU A 318 13.57 34.18 28.48
N THR A 319 13.92 33.46 27.42
CA THR A 319 14.44 32.09 27.52
C THR A 319 15.93 32.09 27.24
N ILE A 320 16.73 31.58 28.19
CA ILE A 320 18.18 31.60 28.16
C ILE A 320 18.69 30.16 28.12
N ALA A 321 19.45 29.80 27.08
CA ALA A 321 20.20 28.55 27.03
C ALA A 321 21.42 28.65 27.94
N THR A 322 21.52 27.72 28.89
CA THR A 322 22.58 27.73 29.91
C THR A 322 23.52 26.54 29.73
N ARG A 323 24.64 26.56 30.45
CA ARG A 323 25.49 25.37 30.59
C ARG A 323 24.74 24.30 31.41
N PRO A 324 25.04 23.00 31.20
CA PRO A 324 24.53 21.94 32.07
C PRO A 324 24.73 22.28 33.55
N GLU A 325 23.72 22.01 34.37
CA GLU A 325 23.76 22.22 35.83
C GLU A 325 24.04 23.66 36.30
N ALA A 326 23.89 24.66 35.43
CA ALA A 326 24.08 26.06 35.77
C ALA A 326 23.27 26.46 37.02
N LEU A 327 23.92 27.19 37.94
CA LEU A 327 23.29 27.74 39.12
C LEU A 327 22.35 28.88 38.74
N ALA A 328 21.09 28.79 39.17
CA ALA A 328 20.11 29.86 39.11
C ALA A 328 20.10 30.62 40.44
N VAL A 329 20.11 31.95 40.34
CA VAL A 329 20.10 32.87 41.48
C VAL A 329 18.87 33.77 41.46
N ALA A 330 18.49 34.30 42.63
CA ALA A 330 17.39 35.25 42.76
C ALA A 330 17.68 36.56 42.01
N PRO A 331 16.83 36.97 41.03
CA PRO A 331 17.01 38.20 40.25
C PRO A 331 16.96 39.49 41.05
N THR A 332 16.21 39.52 42.14
CA THR A 332 16.16 40.62 43.09
C THR A 332 15.65 40.14 44.45
N ALA A 333 15.69 40.99 45.47
CA ALA A 333 15.27 40.61 46.82
C ALA A 333 13.75 40.40 46.89
N GLY A 334 13.30 39.39 47.63
CA GLY A 334 11.88 39.08 47.74
C GLY A 334 11.58 37.87 48.63
N ARG A 335 10.32 37.46 48.65
CA ARG A 335 9.84 36.25 49.34
C ARG A 335 9.41 35.22 48.32
N ILE A 336 9.81 33.98 48.49
CA ILE A 336 9.36 32.88 47.62
C ILE A 336 7.91 32.56 47.96
N VAL A 337 7.03 32.74 46.97
CA VAL A 337 5.60 32.44 47.10
C VAL A 337 5.24 31.09 46.47
N PHE A 338 6.13 30.55 45.61
CA PHE A 338 6.01 29.20 45.08
C PHE A 338 7.38 28.60 44.77
N ALA A 339 7.58 27.32 45.09
CA ALA A 339 8.78 26.55 44.75
C ALA A 339 8.39 25.07 44.61
N GLY A 340 8.36 24.54 43.39
CA GLY A 340 8.02 23.13 43.16
C GLY A 340 7.81 22.75 41.68
N PRO A 341 7.43 21.49 41.41
CA PRO A 341 7.22 21.00 40.06
C PRO A 341 5.94 21.58 39.45
N TYR A 342 6.01 21.97 38.18
CA TYR A 342 4.86 22.47 37.42
C TYR A 342 4.79 21.79 36.05
N ARG A 343 3.60 21.30 35.69
CA ARG A 343 3.41 20.40 34.54
C ARG A 343 3.87 21.08 33.23
N GLY A 344 4.87 20.49 32.58
CA GLY A 344 5.44 20.99 31.33
C GLY A 344 6.55 22.05 31.49
N TYR A 345 6.88 22.46 32.71
CA TYR A 345 7.83 23.54 32.99
C TYR A 345 8.99 23.13 33.93
N GLY A 346 9.07 21.84 34.29
CA GLY A 346 10.06 21.34 35.24
C GLY A 346 9.79 21.84 36.66
N GLN A 347 10.84 22.16 37.39
CA GLN A 347 10.73 22.89 38.66
C GLN A 347 10.63 24.39 38.35
N ILE A 348 9.77 25.08 39.10
CA ILE A 348 9.57 26.53 38.98
C ILE A 348 9.73 27.21 40.33
N VAL A 349 10.12 28.48 40.30
CA VAL A 349 10.15 29.37 41.48
C VAL A 349 9.42 30.66 41.14
N ILE A 350 8.57 31.11 42.06
CA ILE A 350 7.91 32.43 41.99
C ILE A 350 8.37 33.25 43.20
N ILE A 351 8.93 34.43 42.94
CA ILE A 351 9.43 35.36 43.95
C ILE A 351 8.56 36.62 43.92
N ASP A 352 7.94 36.96 45.06
CA ASP A 352 7.27 38.24 45.28
C ASP A 352 8.28 39.26 45.80
N HIS A 353 8.45 40.35 45.05
CA HIS A 353 9.38 41.44 45.35
C HIS A 353 8.70 42.62 46.06
N GLY A 354 7.38 42.53 46.30
CA GLY A 354 6.57 43.62 46.83
C GLY A 354 6.27 44.69 45.78
N GLY A 355 5.37 45.63 46.11
CA GLY A 355 4.98 46.71 45.19
C GLY A 355 4.31 46.22 43.89
N GLY A 356 3.78 44.98 43.90
CA GLY A 356 3.16 44.32 42.75
C GLY A 356 4.15 43.66 41.79
N TRP A 357 5.44 43.59 42.12
CA TRP A 357 6.46 42.96 41.30
C TRP A 357 6.62 41.47 41.63
N THR A 358 6.62 40.62 40.61
CA THR A 358 6.78 39.18 40.78
C THR A 358 7.65 38.60 39.67
N THR A 359 8.56 37.70 40.02
CA THR A 359 9.40 36.98 39.07
C THR A 359 9.03 35.51 39.06
N LEU A 360 8.82 34.95 37.87
CA LEU A 360 8.65 33.52 37.61
C LEU A 360 9.91 33.00 36.90
N ILE A 361 10.46 31.89 37.39
CA ILE A 361 11.60 31.19 36.79
C ILE A 361 11.18 29.74 36.57
N THR A 362 11.39 29.23 35.35
CA THR A 362 11.04 27.86 34.95
C THR A 362 12.20 27.14 34.28
N GLY A 363 12.07 25.81 34.09
CA GLY A 363 13.13 24.99 33.48
C GLY A 363 14.22 24.55 34.46
N LEU A 364 14.01 24.72 35.77
CA LEU A 364 14.91 24.22 36.79
C LEU A 364 14.75 22.71 36.96
N LEU A 365 15.82 22.02 37.33
CA LEU A 365 15.81 20.59 37.69
C LEU A 365 15.73 20.38 39.19
N ARG A 366 16.48 21.17 39.96
CA ARG A 366 16.53 21.13 41.42
C ARG A 366 16.31 22.52 42.00
N LEU A 367 15.69 22.57 43.18
CA LEU A 367 15.42 23.81 43.92
C LEU A 367 16.26 23.82 45.20
N ASN A 368 16.82 24.99 45.51
CA ASN A 368 17.59 25.24 46.73
C ASN A 368 16.82 26.10 47.73
N ALA A 369 15.64 26.56 47.35
CA ALA A 369 14.82 27.48 48.14
C ALA A 369 13.38 26.96 48.25
N ALA A 370 12.73 27.28 49.36
CA ALA A 370 11.41 26.79 49.73
C ALA A 370 10.38 27.92 49.81
N VAL A 371 9.10 27.56 49.75
CA VAL A 371 8.00 28.52 49.93
C VAL A 371 8.10 29.18 51.31
N GLY A 372 8.02 30.51 51.33
CA GLY A 372 8.14 31.33 52.53
C GLY A 372 9.54 31.90 52.76
N ASP A 373 10.58 31.37 52.11
CA ASP A 373 11.95 31.86 52.27
C ASP A 373 12.08 33.31 51.79
N SER A 374 12.89 34.10 52.50
CA SER A 374 13.25 35.45 52.09
C SER A 374 14.63 35.41 51.43
N VAL A 375 14.71 35.84 50.17
CA VAL A 375 15.92 35.80 49.34
C VAL A 375 16.40 37.22 49.04
N ARG A 376 17.71 37.39 48.94
CA ARG A 376 18.37 38.61 48.45
C ARG A 376 18.76 38.42 46.98
N GLN A 377 19.02 39.53 46.29
CA GLN A 377 19.53 39.46 44.92
C GLN A 377 20.84 38.66 44.87
N GLY A 378 20.88 37.61 44.05
CA GLY A 378 22.05 36.73 43.91
C GLY A 378 22.05 35.47 44.78
N ASP A 379 21.09 35.30 45.69
CA ASP A 379 21.00 34.08 46.50
C ASP A 379 20.68 32.86 45.61
N PRO A 380 21.27 31.68 45.87
CA PRO A 380 21.03 30.48 45.09
C PRO A 380 19.59 29.97 45.28
N ILE A 381 18.87 29.75 44.19
CA ILE A 381 17.46 29.30 44.20
C ILE A 381 17.25 27.93 43.54
N GLY A 382 18.18 27.48 42.71
CA GLY A 382 18.09 26.17 42.06
C GLY A 382 19.17 25.95 41.01
N ASN A 383 19.06 24.84 40.27
CA ASN A 383 19.98 24.48 39.20
C ASN A 383 19.25 24.04 37.94
N ALA A 384 19.84 24.34 36.79
CA ALA A 384 19.44 23.81 35.49
C ALA A 384 19.66 22.28 35.40
N GLY A 385 19.01 21.63 34.43
CA GLY A 385 19.21 20.21 34.16
C GLY A 385 20.52 19.88 33.41
N PRO A 386 20.81 18.58 33.18
CA PRO A 386 21.90 18.16 32.31
C PRO A 386 21.59 18.45 30.82
N GLY A 387 22.59 18.29 29.95
CA GLY A 387 22.41 18.39 28.49
C GLY A 387 22.47 19.83 27.95
N ARG A 388 21.40 20.30 27.29
CA ARG A 388 21.30 21.67 26.76
C ARG A 388 20.08 22.39 27.39
N PRO A 389 20.12 22.68 28.69
CA PRO A 389 18.98 23.25 29.39
C PRO A 389 18.70 24.69 28.97
N SER A 390 17.42 25.04 28.94
CA SER A 390 16.95 26.42 28.83
C SER A 390 16.16 26.81 30.08
N ILE A 391 16.38 28.03 30.56
CA ILE A 391 15.67 28.62 31.70
C ILE A 391 14.89 29.81 31.18
N THR A 392 13.60 29.84 31.47
CA THR A 392 12.74 30.98 31.14
C THR A 392 12.51 31.82 32.39
N VAL A 393 12.69 33.14 32.25
CA VAL A 393 12.41 34.13 33.28
C VAL A 393 11.36 35.12 32.80
N GLU A 394 10.37 35.36 33.64
CA GLU A 394 9.30 36.33 33.41
C GLU A 394 9.22 37.27 34.61
N LEU A 395 9.24 38.57 34.34
CA LEU A 395 8.99 39.62 35.32
C LEU A 395 7.60 40.17 35.09
N ARG A 396 6.81 40.29 36.14
CA ARG A 396 5.46 40.84 36.11
C ARG A 396 5.33 42.02 37.05
N ARG A 397 4.48 42.97 36.67
CA ARG A 397 3.97 44.02 37.55
C ARG A 397 2.46 44.01 37.52
N ASN A 398 1.83 43.78 38.68
CA ASN A 398 0.38 43.66 38.82
C ASN A 398 -0.20 42.66 37.81
N GLY A 399 0.41 41.47 37.70
CA GLY A 399 -0.02 40.40 36.79
C GLY A 399 0.38 40.57 35.32
N ARG A 400 0.83 41.76 34.89
CA ARG A 400 1.23 42.01 33.49
C ARG A 400 2.73 41.78 33.27
N PRO A 401 3.14 41.06 32.21
CA PRO A 401 4.56 40.91 31.87
C PRO A 401 5.23 42.27 31.60
N VAL A 402 6.46 42.43 32.09
CA VAL A 402 7.30 43.61 31.91
C VAL A 402 8.63 43.19 31.29
N ASP A 403 9.10 43.95 30.32
CA ASP A 403 10.37 43.66 29.65
C ASP A 403 11.54 43.79 30.65
N ILE A 404 12.33 42.72 30.73
CA ILE A 404 13.48 42.58 31.61
C ILE A 404 14.71 43.24 31.00
N VAL A 405 14.81 43.32 29.66
CA VAL A 405 16.01 43.80 28.97
C VAL A 405 16.41 45.21 29.40
N PRO A 406 15.49 46.20 29.52
CA PRO A 406 15.83 47.54 29.98
C PRO A 406 16.33 47.61 31.43
N LEU A 407 16.04 46.59 32.25
CA LEU A 407 16.37 46.56 33.68
C LEU A 407 17.73 45.93 33.96
N VAL A 408 18.25 45.15 33.01
CA VAL A 408 19.52 44.43 33.12
C VAL A 408 20.69 45.28 32.56
N GLY A 409 20.40 46.42 31.94
CA GLY A 409 21.39 47.36 31.38
C GLY A 409 21.47 48.70 32.12
N LEU A 410 22.22 48.74 33.22
CA LEU A 410 22.93 49.90 33.80
C LEU A 410 23.88 49.33 34.87
N GLY A 411 25.05 48.88 34.42
CA GLY A 411 26.13 48.34 35.25
C GLY A 411 27.38 48.16 34.44
#